data_AF-A0A7R9MDM3-F1
#
_entry.id   AF-A0A7R9MDM3-F1
#
_cell.length_a   1.000
_cell.length_b   1.000
_cell.length_c   1.000
_cell.angle_alpha   90.00
_cell.angle_beta   90.00
_cell.angle_gamma   90.00
#
_symmetry.space_group_name_H-M   'P 1'
#
loop_
_entity.id
_entity.type
_entity.pdbx_description
1 polymer ?
#
loop_
_entity_poly.entity_id
_entity_poly.type
_entity_poly.pdbx_seq_one_letter_code
_entity_poly.pdbx_strand_id
1 'polypeptide(L)'
;MPENRIIVFFSDHGLRFGDIRQTLSAKYEERLPFMHIYVPQRYRSRNLTVNEHRLTTPFDIHSTLKHIIEGKPNDTLSYGLSLLEEIPYDRSCDSIPILEHWCGCQTSQPIHDLHSVRPMAEFVVTKLNDLLHVKYRKQMNAKTVVSTEMKHYLLTIRVHPSDGVFESTVHLNTTSHQMLIIGDISRIHLYANQSHCIDSPWLKKYCFCKDLL
;
A
#
# COMPACT_ATOMS: atom_id res chain seq x y z
N MET A 1 -33.31 12.47 0.87
CA MET A 1 -32.43 11.37 0.41
C MET A 1 -33.30 10.29 -0.21
N PRO A 2 -32.87 9.61 -1.29
CA PRO A 2 -33.68 8.60 -1.97
C PRO A 2 -33.92 7.35 -1.10
N GLU A 3 -35.17 6.91 -0.97
CA GLU A 3 -35.59 5.87 -0.01
C GLU A 3 -35.14 4.45 -0.34
N ASN A 4 -34.68 4.21 -1.57
CA ASN A 4 -34.34 2.88 -2.11
C ASN A 4 -32.91 2.84 -2.69
N ARG A 5 -31.97 3.64 -2.18
CA ARG A 5 -30.60 3.68 -2.70
C ARG A 5 -29.58 3.61 -1.56
N ILE A 6 -28.60 2.72 -1.72
CA ILE A 6 -27.38 2.70 -0.93
C ILE A 6 -26.33 3.51 -1.70
N ILE A 7 -25.60 4.39 -1.01
CA ILE A 7 -24.51 5.16 -1.62
C ILE A 7 -23.22 4.70 -0.95
N VAL A 8 -22.28 4.21 -1.75
CA VAL A 8 -20.91 3.89 -1.31
C VAL A 8 -20.00 4.96 -1.92
N PHE A 9 -19.34 5.73 -1.06
CA PHE A 9 -18.38 6.75 -1.44
C PHE A 9 -17.04 6.42 -0.81
N PHE A 10 -16.01 6.24 -1.62
CA PHE A 10 -14.70 5.80 -1.15
C PHE A 10 -13.57 6.38 -1.98
N SER A 11 -12.37 6.40 -1.39
CA SER A 11 -11.12 6.73 -2.07
C SER A 11 -10.34 5.44 -2.36
N ASP A 12 -9.51 5.44 -3.40
CA ASP A 12 -8.56 4.36 -3.67
C ASP A 12 -7.36 4.41 -2.71
N HIS A 13 -6.92 5.61 -2.35
CA HIS A 13 -5.89 5.88 -1.35
C HIS A 13 -6.13 7.24 -0.67
N GLY A 14 -5.49 7.50 0.48
CA GLY A 14 -5.39 8.86 1.03
C GLY A 14 -4.28 9.68 0.38
N LEU A 15 -3.59 10.52 1.14
CA LEU A 15 -2.54 11.39 0.62
C LEU A 15 -1.29 10.61 0.21
N ARG A 16 -1.05 10.49 -1.10
CA ARG A 16 -0.01 9.61 -1.68
C ARG A 16 1.33 10.28 -1.98
N PHE A 17 1.36 11.61 -2.14
CA PHE A 17 2.54 12.35 -2.59
C PHE A 17 2.86 13.56 -1.71
N GLY A 18 4.12 14.00 -1.79
CA GLY A 18 4.63 15.21 -1.11
C GLY A 18 5.47 14.87 0.12
N ASP A 19 6.19 15.88 0.64
CA ASP A 19 7.13 15.69 1.75
C ASP A 19 6.48 15.13 3.02
N ILE A 20 5.18 15.40 3.19
CA ILE A 20 4.38 14.86 4.29
C ILE A 20 4.33 13.32 4.31
N ARG A 21 4.56 12.62 3.18
CA ARG A 21 4.67 11.14 3.10
C ARG A 21 5.79 10.55 3.97
N GLN A 22 6.72 11.38 4.43
CA GLN A 22 7.76 10.96 5.38
C GLN A 22 7.23 10.84 6.82
N THR A 23 6.06 11.42 7.11
CA THR A 23 5.42 11.35 8.43
C THR A 23 4.66 10.03 8.61
N LEU A 24 4.58 9.56 9.85
CA LEU A 24 3.78 8.38 10.19
C LEU A 24 2.29 8.57 9.84
N SER A 25 1.73 9.76 10.09
CA SER A 25 0.33 10.09 9.76
C SER A 25 0.04 9.93 8.27
N ALA A 26 0.91 10.39 7.37
CA ALA A 26 0.71 10.21 5.93
C ALA A 26 0.86 8.75 5.47
N LYS A 27 1.56 7.89 6.24
CA LYS A 27 1.58 6.44 5.99
C LYS A 27 0.25 5.80 6.38
N TYR A 28 -0.38 6.25 7.45
CA TYR A 28 -1.74 5.86 7.78
C TYR A 28 -2.74 6.33 6.74
N GLU A 29 -2.72 7.60 6.34
CA GLU A 29 -3.63 8.16 5.33
C GLU A 29 -3.56 7.39 4.00
N GLU A 30 -2.36 7.05 3.51
CA GLU A 30 -2.24 6.24 2.28
C GLU A 30 -2.92 4.87 2.41
N ARG A 31 -2.77 4.19 3.55
CA ARG A 31 -3.24 2.82 3.80
C ARG A 31 -4.70 2.74 4.26
N LEU A 32 -5.24 3.84 4.79
CA LEU A 32 -6.59 3.96 5.32
C LEU A 32 -7.38 4.97 4.48
N PRO A 33 -7.75 4.62 3.23
CA PRO A 33 -8.55 5.50 2.41
C PRO A 33 -9.91 5.78 3.05
N PHE A 34 -10.45 6.94 2.74
CA PHE A 34 -11.80 7.32 3.13
C PHE A 34 -12.84 6.29 2.62
N MET A 35 -13.78 5.90 3.49
CA MET A 35 -14.91 5.03 3.17
C MET A 35 -16.16 5.53 3.88
N HIS A 36 -17.25 5.69 3.13
CA HIS A 36 -18.54 6.06 3.66
C HIS A 36 -19.67 5.31 2.95
N ILE A 37 -20.55 4.70 3.74
CA ILE A 37 -21.70 3.95 3.24
C ILE A 37 -22.96 4.58 3.83
N TYR A 38 -23.79 5.16 2.97
CA TYR A 38 -25.13 5.61 3.33
C TYR A 38 -26.14 4.51 3.04
N VAL A 39 -26.91 4.13 4.07
CA VAL A 39 -28.02 3.18 3.97
C VAL A 39 -29.32 3.85 4.43
N PRO A 40 -30.42 3.75 3.66
CA PRO A 40 -31.72 4.29 4.05
C PRO A 40 -32.19 3.72 5.39
N GLN A 41 -32.94 4.51 6.16
CA GLN A 41 -33.34 4.15 7.53
C GLN A 41 -34.00 2.78 7.65
N ARG A 42 -34.85 2.42 6.66
CA ARG A 42 -35.54 1.12 6.62
C ARG A 42 -34.62 -0.10 6.42
N TYR A 43 -33.40 0.12 5.95
CA TYR A 43 -32.41 -0.91 5.65
C TYR A 43 -31.20 -0.88 6.57
N ARG A 44 -31.22 -0.02 7.60
CA ARG A 44 -30.10 0.06 8.55
C ARG A 44 -29.95 -1.26 9.30
N SER A 45 -28.76 -1.84 9.21
CA SER A 45 -28.33 -2.98 10.02
C SER A 45 -27.57 -2.48 11.23
N ARG A 46 -27.77 -3.09 12.40
CA ARG A 46 -26.94 -2.85 13.59
C ARG A 46 -25.48 -3.24 13.33
N ASN A 47 -25.26 -4.23 12.46
CA ASN A 47 -23.91 -4.71 12.12
C ASN A 47 -23.09 -3.60 11.45
N LEU A 48 -23.70 -2.78 10.58
CA LEU A 48 -23.00 -1.65 9.96
C LEU A 48 -22.46 -0.67 11.01
N THR A 49 -23.24 -0.37 12.06
CA THR A 49 -22.80 0.52 13.15
C THR A 49 -21.72 -0.12 14.01
N VAL A 50 -21.81 -1.43 14.29
CA VAL A 50 -20.75 -2.15 15.01
C VAL A 50 -19.46 -2.15 14.19
N ASN A 51 -19.56 -2.34 12.88
CA ASN A 51 -18.44 -2.44 11.95
C ASN A 51 -17.68 -1.13 11.73
N GLU A 52 -18.26 0.02 12.10
CA GLU A 52 -17.56 1.33 12.09
C GLU A 52 -16.25 1.31 12.89
N HIS A 53 -16.17 0.44 13.90
CA HIS A 53 -15.00 0.31 14.79
C HIS A 53 -14.25 -1.01 14.58
N ARG A 54 -14.43 -1.67 13.43
CA ARG A 54 -13.78 -2.94 13.10
C ARG A 54 -12.78 -2.76 11.97
N LEU A 55 -11.76 -3.63 11.95
CA LEU A 55 -10.82 -3.69 10.82
C LEU A 55 -11.57 -4.18 9.57
N THR A 56 -11.69 -3.32 8.58
CA THR A 56 -12.32 -3.63 7.29
C THR A 56 -11.37 -3.34 6.14
N THR A 57 -11.66 -3.94 5.00
CA THR A 57 -10.87 -3.86 3.77
C THR A 57 -11.78 -3.67 2.57
N PRO A 58 -11.25 -3.24 1.42
CA PRO A 58 -12.02 -3.23 0.17
C PRO A 58 -12.62 -4.59 -0.23
N PHE A 59 -12.03 -5.71 0.23
CA PHE A 59 -12.62 -7.04 0.01
C PHE A 59 -13.96 -7.20 0.72
N ASP A 60 -14.13 -6.59 1.90
CA ASP A 60 -15.39 -6.63 2.64
C ASP A 60 -16.47 -5.81 1.92
N ILE A 61 -16.09 -4.70 1.28
CA ILE A 61 -17.00 -3.91 0.44
C ILE A 61 -17.46 -4.73 -0.76
N HIS A 62 -16.55 -5.42 -1.44
CA HIS A 62 -16.88 -6.33 -2.54
C HIS A 62 -17.85 -7.42 -2.09
N SER A 63 -17.58 -8.09 -0.96
CA SER A 63 -18.49 -9.08 -0.38
C SER A 63 -19.85 -8.48 0.03
N THR A 64 -19.87 -7.24 0.51
CA THR A 64 -21.10 -6.50 0.84
C THR A 64 -21.95 -6.22 -0.39
N LEU A 65 -21.34 -5.76 -1.48
CA LEU A 65 -22.05 -5.48 -2.74
C LEU A 65 -22.65 -6.77 -3.33
N LYS A 66 -21.91 -7.88 -3.28
CA LYS A 66 -22.44 -9.19 -3.69
C LYS A 66 -23.58 -9.66 -2.80
N HIS A 67 -23.46 -9.51 -1.48
CA HIS A 67 -24.54 -9.83 -0.56
C HIS A 67 -25.82 -9.04 -0.94
N ILE A 68 -25.72 -7.74 -1.19
CA ILE A 68 -26.87 -6.90 -1.60
C ILE A 68 -27.53 -7.42 -2.88
N ILE A 69 -26.74 -7.81 -3.89
CA ILE A 69 -27.25 -8.30 -5.18
C ILE A 69 -27.92 -9.67 -5.03
N GLU A 70 -27.31 -10.57 -4.26
CA GLU A 70 -27.76 -11.96 -4.09
C GLU A 70 -28.85 -12.11 -3.02
N GLY A 71 -29.04 -11.08 -2.17
CA GLY A 71 -29.99 -11.08 -1.05
C GLY A 71 -29.60 -11.97 0.12
N LYS A 72 -28.37 -12.48 0.15
CA LYS A 72 -27.82 -13.36 1.18
C LYS A 72 -26.29 -13.25 1.24
N PRO A 73 -25.63 -13.59 2.37
CA PRO A 73 -24.19 -13.64 2.41
C PRO A 73 -23.65 -14.70 1.45
N ASN A 74 -22.46 -14.42 0.90
CA ASN A 74 -21.79 -15.33 0.00
C ASN A 74 -20.63 -16.01 0.72
N ASP A 75 -20.89 -17.20 1.27
CA ASP A 75 -19.94 -17.99 2.06
C ASP A 75 -18.79 -18.56 1.24
N THR A 76 -18.83 -18.44 -0.10
CA THR A 76 -17.78 -18.95 -0.99
C THR A 76 -16.66 -17.95 -1.23
N LEU A 77 -16.85 -16.67 -0.88
CA LEU A 77 -15.82 -15.65 -1.03
C LEU A 77 -14.83 -15.71 0.13
N SER A 78 -13.66 -16.27 -0.13
CA SER A 78 -12.59 -16.40 0.86
C SER A 78 -11.86 -15.09 1.19
N TYR A 79 -12.14 -13.99 0.47
CA TYR A 79 -11.33 -12.77 0.55
C TYR A 79 -11.84 -11.73 1.56
N GLY A 80 -13.15 -11.70 1.84
CA GLY A 80 -13.73 -10.67 2.69
C GLY A 80 -15.13 -11.04 3.17
N LEU A 81 -15.56 -10.41 4.25
CA LEU A 81 -16.85 -10.62 4.91
C LEU A 81 -17.81 -9.48 4.56
N SER A 82 -19.10 -9.77 4.39
CA SER A 82 -20.09 -8.71 4.16
C SER A 82 -20.22 -7.83 5.40
N LEU A 83 -20.22 -6.51 5.21
CA LEU A 83 -20.45 -5.52 6.28
C LEU A 83 -21.91 -5.49 6.76
N LEU A 84 -22.81 -6.20 6.08
CA LEU A 84 -24.17 -6.45 6.58
C LEU A 84 -24.19 -7.49 7.71
N GLU A 85 -23.11 -8.27 7.86
CA GLU A 85 -22.83 -9.16 8.99
C GLU A 85 -21.85 -8.51 9.97
N GLU A 86 -21.77 -9.00 11.21
CA GLU A 86 -20.78 -8.50 12.16
C GLU A 86 -19.37 -8.96 11.77
N ILE A 87 -18.44 -8.02 11.65
CA ILE A 87 -17.02 -8.30 11.45
C ILE A 87 -16.40 -8.66 12.80
N PRO A 88 -15.64 -9.77 12.92
CA PRO A 88 -15.06 -10.20 14.20
C PRO A 88 -14.24 -9.11 14.89
N TYR A 89 -14.33 -9.05 16.23
CA TYR A 89 -13.68 -8.00 17.03
C TYR A 89 -12.16 -8.18 17.06
N ASP A 90 -11.72 -9.43 17.06
CA ASP A 90 -10.33 -9.87 17.11
C ASP A 90 -9.70 -10.01 15.71
N ARG A 91 -10.38 -9.56 14.66
CA ARG A 91 -9.86 -9.55 13.28
C ARG A 91 -8.58 -8.71 13.21
N SER A 92 -7.49 -9.36 12.81
CA SER A 92 -6.16 -8.77 12.66
C SER A 92 -5.65 -8.85 11.22
N CYS A 93 -4.57 -8.12 10.91
CA CYS A 93 -3.92 -8.22 9.59
C CYS A 93 -3.42 -9.63 9.27
N ASP A 94 -3.12 -10.45 10.28
CA ASP A 94 -2.69 -11.85 10.08
C ASP A 94 -3.87 -12.78 9.73
N SER A 95 -5.11 -12.36 10.04
CA SER A 95 -6.34 -13.13 9.81
C SER A 95 -7.03 -12.83 8.47
N ILE A 96 -6.46 -11.94 7.65
CA ILE A 96 -7.07 -11.46 6.41
C ILE A 96 -6.10 -11.55 5.23
N PRO A 97 -6.59 -11.67 3.99
CA PRO A 97 -5.73 -11.87 2.82
C PRO A 97 -5.19 -10.55 2.27
N ILE A 98 -4.53 -9.76 3.12
CA ILE A 98 -3.75 -8.60 2.70
C ILE A 98 -2.26 -8.87 2.94
N LEU A 99 -1.42 -8.24 2.14
CA LEU A 99 0.01 -8.28 2.38
C LEU A 99 0.35 -7.38 3.57
N GLU A 100 1.32 -7.80 4.38
CA GLU A 100 1.69 -7.10 5.61
C GLU A 100 2.03 -5.62 5.39
N HIS A 101 2.62 -5.26 4.25
CA HIS A 101 2.94 -3.87 3.92
C HIS A 101 1.72 -2.94 3.80
N TRP A 102 0.51 -3.48 3.59
CA TRP A 102 -0.75 -2.73 3.56
C TRP A 102 -1.41 -2.62 4.94
N CYS A 103 -0.91 -3.33 5.95
CA CYS A 103 -1.50 -3.28 7.28
C CYS A 103 -1.36 -1.88 7.90
N GLY A 104 -2.49 -1.30 8.30
CA GLY A 104 -2.51 -0.04 9.05
C GLY A 104 -2.04 -0.18 10.49
N CYS A 105 -2.21 -1.35 11.12
CA CYS A 105 -1.95 -1.53 12.56
C CYS A 105 -0.46 -1.57 12.96
N GLN A 106 0.46 -1.31 12.03
CA GLN A 106 1.90 -1.45 12.27
C GLN A 106 2.47 -0.29 13.08
N THR A 107 3.37 -0.62 14.00
CA THR A 107 4.25 0.33 14.66
C THR A 107 5.67 0.10 14.16
N SER A 108 6.43 1.18 13.96
CA SER A 108 7.78 1.13 13.39
C SER A 108 8.76 1.85 14.30
N GLN A 109 9.94 1.28 14.52
CA GLN A 109 11.01 1.90 15.29
C GLN A 109 12.10 2.44 14.36
N PRO A 110 12.57 3.69 14.52
CA PRO A 110 13.68 4.20 13.73
C PRO A 110 14.95 3.37 13.91
N ILE A 111 15.64 3.06 12.82
CA ILE A 111 16.96 2.42 12.88
C ILE A 111 18.04 3.49 12.85
N HIS A 112 18.89 3.50 13.87
CA HIS A 112 19.97 4.48 14.01
C HIS A 112 21.25 4.07 13.25
N ASP A 113 21.54 2.77 13.15
CA ASP A 113 22.71 2.29 12.41
C ASP A 113 22.40 2.15 10.91
N LEU A 114 22.76 3.18 10.14
CA LEU A 114 22.56 3.18 8.69
C LEU A 114 23.53 2.25 7.93
N HIS A 115 24.60 1.75 8.55
CA HIS A 115 25.52 0.81 7.89
C HIS A 115 24.84 -0.54 7.67
N SER A 116 24.07 -1.01 8.63
CA SER A 116 23.32 -2.28 8.56
C SER A 116 22.28 -2.31 7.44
N VAL A 117 21.73 -1.15 7.04
CA VAL A 117 20.63 -1.05 6.06
C VAL A 117 21.09 -0.77 4.63
N ARG A 118 22.35 -0.37 4.44
CA ARG A 118 22.91 -0.05 3.12
C ARG A 118 22.81 -1.23 2.13
N PRO A 119 23.14 -2.48 2.49
CA PRO A 119 22.98 -3.62 1.57
C PRO A 119 21.52 -3.83 1.14
N MET A 120 20.56 -3.58 2.02
CA MET A 120 19.14 -3.67 1.68
C MET A 120 18.71 -2.56 0.72
N ALA A 121 19.21 -1.33 0.90
CA ALA A 121 18.96 -0.24 -0.03
C ALA A 121 19.52 -0.54 -1.44
N GLU A 122 20.73 -1.07 -1.52
CA GLU A 122 21.37 -1.51 -2.78
C GLU A 122 20.59 -2.67 -3.43
N PHE A 123 20.05 -3.59 -2.62
CA PHE A 123 19.16 -4.65 -3.09
C PHE A 123 17.86 -4.09 -3.70
N VAL A 124 17.21 -3.12 -3.05
CA VAL A 124 16.00 -2.46 -3.58
C VAL A 124 16.30 -1.76 -4.91
N VAL A 125 17.42 -1.06 -5.00
CA VAL A 125 17.86 -0.40 -6.24
C VAL A 125 18.12 -1.42 -7.36
N THR A 126 18.72 -2.56 -7.03
CA THR A 126 18.92 -3.65 -7.99
C THR A 126 17.57 -4.13 -8.54
N LYS A 127 16.58 -4.35 -7.67
CA LYS A 127 15.22 -4.74 -8.10
C LYS A 127 14.51 -3.67 -8.93
N LEU A 128 14.70 -2.38 -8.62
CA LEU A 128 14.20 -1.28 -9.47
C LEU A 128 14.83 -1.32 -10.86
N ASN A 129 16.14 -1.52 -10.95
CA ASN A 129 16.83 -1.63 -12.22
C ASN A 129 16.37 -2.87 -13.02
N ASP A 130 16.10 -3.99 -12.33
CA ASP A 130 15.55 -5.22 -12.94
C ASP A 130 14.18 -4.97 -13.60
N LEU A 131 13.28 -4.25 -12.92
CA LEU A 131 11.95 -3.89 -13.44
C LEU A 131 12.00 -3.03 -14.71
N LEU A 132 13.10 -2.31 -14.93
CA LEU A 132 13.29 -1.38 -16.05
C LEU A 132 14.02 -2.01 -17.25
N HIS A 133 14.37 -3.30 -17.18
CA HIS A 133 15.11 -3.98 -18.24
C HIS A 133 14.26 -4.25 -19.49
N VAL A 134 14.34 -3.34 -20.49
CA VAL A 134 14.61 -3.65 -21.93
C VAL A 134 15.22 -2.42 -22.67
N LYS A 135 14.97 -1.15 -22.28
CA LYS A 135 15.38 0.02 -23.11
C LYS A 135 16.16 1.17 -22.44
N TYR A 136 16.11 1.32 -21.11
CA TYR A 136 16.49 2.59 -20.46
C TYR A 136 17.64 2.42 -19.46
N ARG A 137 18.82 2.02 -19.95
CA ARG A 137 20.02 1.81 -19.11
C ARG A 137 20.70 3.11 -18.67
N LYS A 138 20.46 3.55 -17.43
CA LYS A 138 21.51 4.03 -16.51
C LYS A 138 21.19 3.44 -15.14
N GLN A 139 22.17 2.78 -14.51
CA GLN A 139 21.97 2.13 -13.22
C GLN A 139 21.68 3.21 -12.17
N MET A 140 20.54 3.07 -11.49
CA MET A 140 20.26 3.90 -10.33
C MET A 140 21.15 3.47 -9.16
N ASN A 141 21.45 4.40 -8.26
CA ASN A 141 22.15 4.14 -7.00
C ASN A 141 21.41 4.83 -5.84
N ALA A 142 21.39 4.21 -4.66
CA ALA A 142 20.84 4.83 -3.46
C ALA A 142 21.73 6.01 -3.02
N LYS A 143 21.10 7.17 -2.82
CA LYS A 143 21.72 8.45 -2.44
C LYS A 143 21.42 8.81 -0.98
N THR A 144 20.21 8.52 -0.51
CA THR A 144 19.79 8.73 0.87
C THR A 144 18.97 7.54 1.31
N VAL A 145 19.17 7.06 2.53
CA VAL A 145 18.47 5.90 3.09
C VAL A 145 17.92 6.29 4.45
N VAL A 146 16.62 6.12 4.63
CA VAL A 146 15.94 6.18 5.92
C VAL A 146 15.31 4.81 6.14
N SER A 147 15.47 4.26 7.34
CA SER A 147 14.97 2.93 7.68
C SER A 147 14.25 2.93 9.01
N THR A 148 13.15 2.19 9.06
CA THR A 148 12.46 1.85 10.30
C THR A 148 12.26 0.34 10.37
N GLU A 149 12.48 -0.23 11.55
CA GLU A 149 12.27 -1.64 11.85
C GLU A 149 10.80 -1.92 12.22
N MET A 150 10.23 -2.93 11.57
CA MET A 150 8.99 -3.63 11.92
C MET A 150 9.36 -5.13 12.06
N LYS A 151 8.41 -6.07 11.94
CA LYS A 151 8.77 -7.48 11.60
C LYS A 151 9.66 -7.57 10.33
N HIS A 152 9.67 -6.50 9.54
CA HIS A 152 10.46 -6.28 8.32
C HIS A 152 11.06 -4.87 8.29
N TYR A 153 12.05 -4.62 7.44
CA TYR A 153 12.67 -3.31 7.28
C TYR A 153 11.88 -2.46 6.27
N LEU A 154 11.35 -1.32 6.69
CA LEU A 154 10.74 -0.34 5.79
C LEU A 154 11.78 0.70 5.41
N LEU A 155 12.18 0.70 4.14
CA LEU A 155 13.19 1.60 3.60
C LEU A 155 12.54 2.70 2.79
N THR A 156 12.93 3.95 3.05
CA THR A 156 12.73 5.08 2.15
C THR A 156 14.08 5.48 1.56
N ILE A 157 14.24 5.31 0.25
CA ILE A 157 15.48 5.58 -0.47
C ILE A 157 15.29 6.69 -1.50
N ARG A 158 16.23 7.63 -1.56
CA ARG A 158 16.37 8.56 -2.71
C ARG A 158 17.38 7.96 -3.67
N VAL A 159 17.09 7.92 -4.96
CA VAL A 159 18.00 7.34 -5.97
C VAL A 159 18.49 8.39 -6.97
N HIS A 160 19.74 8.27 -7.40
CA HIS A 160 20.33 9.07 -8.48
C HIS A 160 20.35 8.23 -9.77
N PRO A 161 20.09 8.79 -10.98
CA PRO A 161 19.99 10.22 -11.33
C PRO A 161 18.61 10.88 -11.17
N SER A 162 17.54 10.11 -10.95
CA SER A 162 16.17 10.68 -10.97
C SER A 162 15.81 11.58 -9.79
N ASP A 163 16.69 11.67 -8.78
CA ASP A 163 16.41 12.14 -7.41
C ASP A 163 15.14 11.52 -6.82
N GLY A 164 14.84 10.31 -7.30
CA GLY A 164 13.61 9.63 -7.04
C GLY A 164 13.53 9.07 -5.62
N VAL A 165 12.57 9.50 -4.81
CA VAL A 165 12.22 8.87 -3.55
C VAL A 165 11.29 7.67 -3.74
N PHE A 166 11.73 6.51 -3.26
CA PHE A 166 11.03 5.24 -3.27
C PHE A 166 10.91 4.65 -1.86
N GLU A 167 9.80 3.97 -1.58
CA GLU A 167 9.56 3.22 -0.34
C GLU A 167 9.45 1.72 -0.66
N SER A 168 10.07 0.85 0.14
CA SER A 168 10.03 -0.61 -0.03
C SER A 168 10.13 -1.32 1.31
N THR A 169 9.40 -2.43 1.46
CA THR A 169 9.52 -3.32 2.62
C THR A 169 10.44 -4.49 2.27
N VAL A 170 11.47 -4.72 3.08
CA VAL A 170 12.47 -5.77 2.90
C VAL A 170 12.42 -6.74 4.08
N HIS A 171 12.21 -8.01 3.77
CA HIS A 171 12.46 -9.09 4.73
C HIS A 171 13.90 -9.55 4.62
N LEU A 172 14.60 -9.60 5.75
CA LEU A 172 15.94 -10.16 5.87
C LEU A 172 15.86 -11.45 6.67
N ASN A 173 16.21 -12.57 6.05
CA ASN A 173 16.45 -13.81 6.76
C ASN A 173 17.85 -13.77 7.37
N THR A 174 17.95 -13.68 8.70
CA THR A 174 19.22 -13.52 9.41
C THR A 174 20.11 -14.76 9.36
N THR A 175 19.54 -15.95 9.11
CA THR A 175 20.30 -17.20 9.02
C THR A 175 20.91 -17.37 7.63
N SER A 176 20.12 -17.21 6.57
CA SER A 176 20.57 -17.38 5.18
C SER A 176 21.14 -16.12 4.54
N HIS A 177 21.02 -14.97 5.22
CA HIS A 177 21.32 -13.63 4.70
C HIS A 177 20.55 -13.29 3.40
N GLN A 178 19.43 -13.97 3.14
CA GLN A 178 18.60 -13.72 1.97
C GLN A 178 17.66 -12.53 2.23
N MET A 179 17.52 -11.70 1.20
CA MET A 179 16.61 -10.54 1.20
C MET A 179 15.46 -10.77 0.23
N LEU A 180 14.25 -10.40 0.63
CA LEU A 180 13.04 -10.45 -0.18
C LEU A 180 12.29 -9.12 -0.10
N ILE A 181 11.84 -8.61 -1.25
CA ILE A 181 10.89 -7.49 -1.27
C ILE A 181 9.50 -8.03 -0.94
N ILE A 182 8.86 -7.45 0.06
CA ILE A 182 7.46 -7.74 0.39
C ILE A 182 6.58 -6.71 -0.31
N GLY A 183 5.75 -7.18 -1.24
CA GLY A 183 4.88 -6.31 -2.02
C GLY A 183 5.61 -5.59 -3.15
N ASP A 184 5.16 -4.37 -3.43
CA ASP A 184 5.70 -3.51 -4.48
C ASP A 184 6.69 -2.48 -3.94
N ILE A 185 7.52 -1.94 -4.83
CA ILE A 185 8.31 -0.73 -4.57
C ILE A 185 7.46 0.49 -4.93
N SER A 186 7.28 1.41 -4.00
CA SER A 186 6.41 2.57 -4.17
C SER A 186 7.19 3.84 -4.50
N ARG A 187 6.90 4.51 -5.60
CA ARG A 187 7.38 5.89 -5.88
C ARG A 187 6.50 6.86 -5.08
N ILE A 188 7.07 7.53 -4.06
CA ILE A 188 6.31 8.35 -3.10
C ILE A 188 6.32 9.86 -3.39
N HIS A 189 6.86 10.27 -4.53
CA HIS A 189 6.81 11.66 -5.02
C HIS A 189 6.52 11.69 -6.52
N LEU A 190 6.06 12.85 -6.98
CA LEU A 190 5.69 13.07 -8.38
C LEU A 190 6.90 12.88 -9.29
N TYR A 191 6.72 12.08 -10.35
CA TYR A 191 7.73 11.81 -11.37
C TYR A 191 7.54 12.68 -12.63
N ALA A 192 6.42 13.40 -12.73
CA ALA A 192 6.12 14.37 -13.79
C ALA A 192 6.54 13.87 -15.20
N ASN A 193 7.31 14.67 -15.94
CA ASN A 193 7.76 14.35 -17.30
C ASN A 193 9.07 13.52 -17.34
N GLN A 194 9.54 12.99 -16.21
CA GLN A 194 10.79 12.23 -16.16
C GLN A 194 10.70 10.87 -16.87
N SER A 195 9.49 10.38 -17.15
CA SER A 195 9.22 9.09 -17.79
C SER A 195 8.52 9.20 -19.14
N HIS A 196 8.69 10.33 -19.85
CA HIS A 196 8.03 10.57 -21.16
C HIS A 196 8.44 9.58 -22.26
N CYS A 197 9.60 8.95 -22.13
CA CYS A 197 10.16 7.99 -23.07
C CYS A 197 9.55 6.59 -22.94
N ILE A 198 8.62 6.35 -21.99
CA ILE A 198 7.93 5.07 -21.80
C ILE A 198 6.41 5.27 -21.73
N ASP A 199 5.66 4.43 -22.44
CA ASP A 199 4.19 4.50 -22.46
C ASP A 199 3.52 3.64 -21.40
N SER A 200 4.23 2.63 -20.88
CA SER A 200 3.70 1.69 -19.88
C SER A 200 3.30 2.41 -18.59
N PRO A 201 2.00 2.46 -18.22
CA PRO A 201 1.54 3.12 -17.00
C PRO A 201 2.18 2.53 -15.73
N TRP A 202 2.47 1.23 -15.75
CA TRP A 202 3.08 0.51 -14.63
C TRP A 202 4.55 0.86 -14.42
N LEU A 203 5.28 1.11 -15.50
CA LEU A 203 6.72 1.40 -15.46
C LEU A 203 7.03 2.90 -15.41
N LYS A 204 6.07 3.76 -15.79
CA LYS A 204 6.21 5.23 -15.73
C LYS A 204 6.64 5.75 -14.35
N LYS A 205 6.19 5.12 -13.27
CA LYS A 205 6.57 5.49 -11.89
C LYS A 205 8.03 5.17 -11.53
N TYR A 206 8.68 4.27 -12.26
CA TYR A 206 10.06 3.84 -12.01
C TYR A 206 11.05 4.46 -13.00
N CYS A 207 10.60 4.80 -14.20
CA CYS A 207 11.46 5.20 -15.30
C CYS A 207 12.02 6.62 -15.15
N PHE A 208 13.27 6.80 -15.56
CA PHE A 208 13.91 8.10 -15.77
C PHE A 208 14.55 8.11 -17.17
N CYS A 209 14.15 9.06 -18.00
CA CYS A 209 14.55 9.12 -19.39
C CYS A 209 15.97 9.65 -19.56
N LYS A 210 16.70 9.06 -20.52
CA LYS A 210 18.13 9.29 -20.72
C LYS A 210 18.47 10.69 -21.22
N ASP A 211 17.56 11.30 -21.95
CA ASP A 211 17.68 12.65 -22.52
C ASP A 211 17.55 13.76 -21.48
N LEU A 212 17.16 13.42 -20.24
CA LEU A 212 17.09 14.34 -19.09
C LEU A 212 18.36 14.32 -18.22
N LEU A 213 19.43 13.66 -18.69
CA LEU A 213 20.71 13.53 -17.99
C LEU A 213 21.69 14.66 -18.27
#